data_AF-A0A931V2Q6-F1
#
_entry.id   AF-A0A931V2Q6-F1
#
_cell.length_a   1.000
_cell.length_b   1.000
_cell.length_c   1.000
_cell.angle_alpha   90.00
_cell.angle_beta   90.00
_cell.angle_gamma   90.00
#
_symmetry.space_group_name_H-M   'P 1'
#
loop_
_entity.id
_entity.type
_entity.pdbx_description
1 polymer ?
#
loop_
_entity_poly.entity_id
_entity_poly.type
_entity_poly.pdbx_seq_one_letter_code
_entity_poly.pdbx_strand_id
1 'polypeptide(L)'
;MRVRVAMLMFFGVLAAASPAGASPAFPDAVRARLGLSYAPPCAICHEGGRGGAGTVTTRFGRAMMDRGLKGGDGASLAAALDAMARDGVDSDHDGASDVDELRRGKDPNGASGVAIGAPPIEYGCGGATVARATGGGGGWLAALLLAAHFTRRRRRSGTGRGSGRARAAAIVALGAATLVAACNPYEVSYVAPEVCQSGRLWTGGDSESADMNPGMACIQCHSRGEGPTFTLAGTLYAASDEKDRCAGSNAAVVYVQGADGRTQKLVPNGMGNFSSKLSVAMPYTAWVQSADGKVRRMADPQSNGDCNACHTQHGLNGAPGRVVLP
;
A
#
# COMPACT_ATOMS: atom_id res chain seq x y z
N MET A 1 21.07 -46.63 76.00
CA MET A 1 20.74 -46.38 74.58
C MET A 1 19.77 -45.22 74.50
N ARG A 2 20.20 -44.04 74.07
CA ARG A 2 19.35 -42.86 73.86
C ARG A 2 19.46 -42.48 72.38
N VAL A 3 18.43 -42.82 71.60
CA VAL A 3 18.34 -42.47 70.18
C VAL A 3 17.88 -41.01 70.12
N ARG A 4 18.78 -40.11 69.77
CA ARG A 4 18.46 -38.71 69.45
C ARG A 4 18.05 -38.65 67.99
N VAL A 5 16.75 -38.45 67.74
CA VAL A 5 16.22 -38.14 66.41
C VAL A 5 16.61 -36.70 66.08
N ALA A 6 17.62 -36.53 65.23
CA ALA A 6 18.00 -35.23 64.68
C ALA A 6 17.00 -34.85 63.58
N MET A 7 16.10 -33.93 63.91
CA MET A 7 15.17 -33.32 62.97
C MET A 7 15.94 -32.35 62.07
N LEU A 8 16.38 -32.84 60.91
CA LEU A 8 16.96 -32.02 59.84
C LEU A 8 15.88 -31.10 59.27
N MET A 9 15.87 -29.84 59.68
CA MET A 9 15.12 -28.79 58.99
C MET A 9 15.78 -28.52 57.65
N PHE A 10 15.17 -29.02 56.59
CA PHE A 10 15.51 -28.68 55.21
C PHE A 10 14.96 -27.26 54.93
N PHE A 11 15.77 -26.23 55.17
CA PHE A 11 15.49 -24.89 54.65
C PHE A 11 15.64 -24.95 53.14
N GLY A 12 14.52 -25.19 52.45
CA GLY A 12 14.43 -25.06 51.00
C GLY A 12 14.73 -23.62 50.62
N VAL A 13 15.93 -23.37 50.11
CA VAL A 13 16.25 -22.15 49.37
C VAL A 13 15.41 -22.20 48.10
N LEU A 14 14.24 -21.55 48.14
CA LEU A 14 13.53 -21.17 46.93
C LEU A 14 14.42 -20.16 46.20
N ALA A 15 15.22 -20.67 45.26
CA ALA A 15 15.82 -19.84 44.24
C ALA A 15 14.67 -19.16 43.50
N ALA A 16 14.45 -17.86 43.81
CA ALA A 16 13.60 -17.02 43.01
C ALA A 16 14.21 -17.03 41.60
N ALA A 17 13.59 -17.77 40.68
CA ALA A 17 13.95 -17.72 39.29
C ALA A 17 13.87 -16.24 38.89
N SER A 18 15.02 -15.66 38.55
CA SER A 18 15.02 -14.37 37.86
C SER A 18 14.10 -14.56 36.66
N PRO A 19 13.07 -13.71 36.48
CA PRO A 19 12.24 -13.82 35.31
C PRO A 19 13.20 -13.79 34.11
N ALA A 20 13.16 -14.82 33.28
CA ALA A 20 13.81 -14.82 32.00
C ALA A 20 13.13 -13.69 31.21
N GLY A 21 13.67 -12.47 31.34
CA GLY A 21 13.19 -11.32 30.62
C GLY A 21 13.39 -11.63 29.16
N ALA A 22 12.30 -11.82 28.43
CA ALA A 22 12.34 -11.74 26.98
C ALA A 22 13.08 -10.45 26.64
N SER A 23 14.08 -10.53 25.75
CA SER A 23 14.74 -9.32 25.29
C SER A 23 13.67 -8.33 24.83
N PRO A 24 13.78 -7.04 25.21
CA PRO A 24 12.78 -6.06 24.83
C PRO A 24 12.63 -6.10 23.32
N ALA A 25 11.39 -6.12 22.85
CA ALA A 25 11.12 -6.00 21.43
C ALA A 25 11.84 -4.75 20.93
N PHE A 26 12.70 -4.91 19.91
CA PHE A 26 13.55 -3.83 19.41
C PHE A 26 12.81 -2.51 19.16
N PRO A 27 11.54 -2.46 18.69
CA PRO A 27 10.77 -1.22 18.61
C PRO A 27 10.74 -0.39 19.89
N ASP A 28 10.49 -1.01 21.05
CA ASP A 28 10.45 -0.30 22.34
C ASP A 28 11.84 0.14 22.80
N ALA A 29 12.87 -0.66 22.49
CA ALA A 29 14.25 -0.32 22.80
C ALA A 29 14.77 0.85 21.93
N VAL A 30 14.41 0.90 20.65
CA VAL A 30 14.72 2.04 19.77
C VAL A 30 14.01 3.30 20.26
N ARG A 31 12.71 3.22 20.59
CA ARG A 31 11.94 4.32 21.17
C ARG A 31 12.62 4.87 22.43
N ALA A 32 12.95 3.99 23.37
CA ALA A 32 13.56 4.37 24.63
C ALA A 32 14.96 4.97 24.45
N ARG A 33 15.78 4.39 23.55
CA ARG A 33 17.16 4.85 23.33
C ARG A 33 17.22 6.20 22.65
N LEU A 34 16.37 6.45 21.65
CA LEU A 34 16.38 7.68 20.87
C LEU A 34 15.46 8.77 21.42
N GLY A 35 14.65 8.46 22.44
CA GLY A 35 13.69 9.40 23.03
C GLY A 35 12.51 9.72 22.11
N LEU A 36 12.04 8.74 21.34
CA LEU A 36 10.97 8.94 20.35
C LEU A 36 9.59 8.98 21.03
N SER A 37 8.67 9.76 20.46
CA SER A 37 7.26 9.80 20.88
C SER A 37 6.45 8.58 20.42
N TYR A 38 7.03 7.74 19.57
CA TYR A 38 6.38 6.58 18.95
C TYR A 38 7.34 5.36 18.95
N ALA A 39 6.79 4.16 18.83
CA ALA A 39 7.58 2.95 18.60
C ALA A 39 7.74 2.73 17.09
N PRO A 40 8.97 2.70 16.54
CA PRO A 40 9.15 2.47 15.11
C PRO A 40 8.68 1.08 14.69
N PRO A 41 8.06 0.94 13.50
CA PRO A 41 7.62 -0.35 12.99
C PRO A 41 8.82 -1.24 12.67
N CYS A 42 8.64 -2.56 12.72
CA CYS A 42 9.69 -3.53 12.34
C CYS A 42 10.24 -3.29 10.92
N ALA A 43 9.44 -2.67 10.06
CA ALA A 43 9.77 -2.34 8.68
C ALA A 43 10.99 -1.43 8.52
N ILE A 44 11.38 -0.65 9.54
CA ILE A 44 12.58 0.19 9.44
C ILE A 44 13.87 -0.65 9.34
N CYS A 45 13.85 -1.87 9.90
CA CYS A 45 15.00 -2.79 9.91
C CYS A 45 14.77 -4.00 9.00
N HIS A 46 13.53 -4.46 8.89
CA HIS A 46 13.18 -5.70 8.21
C HIS A 46 12.30 -5.42 6.99
N GLU A 47 12.71 -5.88 5.82
CA GLU A 47 11.90 -5.76 4.61
C GLU A 47 10.56 -6.50 4.77
N GLY A 48 9.47 -5.86 4.34
CA GLY A 48 8.11 -6.35 4.55
C GLY A 48 7.65 -6.40 6.02
N GLY A 49 8.42 -5.82 6.96
CA GLY A 49 8.08 -5.78 8.39
C GLY A 49 8.12 -7.13 9.11
N ARG A 50 8.59 -8.19 8.44
CA ARG A 50 8.66 -9.55 8.99
C ARG A 50 9.95 -9.70 9.80
N GLY A 51 9.83 -9.66 11.12
CA GLY A 51 10.95 -9.93 12.03
C GLY A 51 11.48 -11.36 11.87
N GLY A 52 12.78 -11.55 12.10
CA GLY A 52 13.43 -12.86 11.98
C GLY A 52 14.93 -12.76 11.79
N ALA A 53 15.64 -13.87 12.03
CA ALA A 53 17.06 -13.96 11.71
C ALA A 53 17.25 -13.87 10.17
N GLY A 54 18.14 -13.02 9.71
CA GLY A 54 18.46 -12.85 8.30
C GLY A 54 17.48 -11.99 7.49
N THR A 55 16.45 -11.41 8.11
CA THR A 55 15.48 -10.54 7.41
C THR A 55 15.84 -9.05 7.47
N VAL A 56 16.99 -8.70 8.04
CA VAL A 56 17.48 -7.32 8.14
C VAL A 56 18.12 -6.91 6.81
N THR A 57 17.29 -6.52 5.84
CA THR A 57 17.70 -6.21 4.46
C THR A 57 17.42 -4.76 4.05
N THR A 58 16.94 -3.91 4.96
CA THR A 58 16.77 -2.48 4.68
C THR A 58 18.11 -1.73 4.71
N ARG A 59 18.16 -0.50 4.19
CA ARG A 59 19.42 0.29 4.17
C ARG A 59 19.86 0.62 5.60
N PHE A 60 18.94 1.16 6.40
CA PHE A 60 19.13 1.40 7.83
C PHE A 60 19.48 0.12 8.59
N GLY A 61 18.76 -0.98 8.32
CA GLY A 61 19.00 -2.27 8.97
C GLY A 61 20.41 -2.81 8.71
N ARG A 62 20.90 -2.71 7.47
CA ARG A 62 22.29 -3.08 7.12
C ARG A 62 23.31 -2.18 7.80
N ALA A 63 23.10 -0.86 7.78
CA ALA A 63 24.00 0.09 8.43
C ALA A 63 24.11 -0.13 9.96
N MET A 64 23.04 -0.61 10.59
CA MET A 64 23.03 -1.05 11.98
C MET A 64 23.81 -2.35 12.21
N MET A 65 23.68 -3.33 11.31
CA MET A 65 24.45 -4.59 11.34
C MET A 65 25.95 -4.35 11.15
N ASP A 66 26.33 -3.44 10.25
CA ASP A 66 27.72 -3.02 10.02
C ASP A 66 28.35 -2.39 11.27
N ARG A 67 27.52 -1.89 12.20
CA ARG A 67 27.91 -1.34 13.51
C ARG A 67 27.76 -2.33 14.66
N GLY A 68 27.61 -3.62 14.35
CA GLY A 68 27.66 -4.70 15.33
C GLY A 68 26.33 -5.04 15.98
N LEU A 69 25.20 -4.62 15.41
CA LEU A 69 23.87 -5.09 15.84
C LEU A 69 23.80 -6.62 15.79
N LYS A 70 23.29 -7.24 16.87
CA LYS A 70 23.03 -8.67 16.97
C LYS A 70 21.56 -8.91 17.29
N GLY A 71 20.95 -9.89 16.62
CA GLY A 71 19.54 -10.22 16.80
C GLY A 71 19.21 -10.56 18.26
N GLY A 72 18.18 -9.92 18.81
CA GLY A 72 17.72 -10.15 20.19
C GLY A 72 18.60 -9.56 21.29
N ASP A 73 19.69 -8.87 20.96
CA ASP A 73 20.60 -8.25 21.94
C ASP A 73 20.38 -6.73 22.00
N GLY A 74 19.65 -6.29 23.03
CA GLY A 74 19.34 -4.88 23.26
C GLY A 74 20.57 -4.00 23.57
N ALA A 75 21.65 -4.57 24.10
CA ALA A 75 22.88 -3.82 24.35
C ALA A 75 23.62 -3.55 23.03
N SER A 76 23.69 -4.54 22.14
CA SER A 76 24.23 -4.36 20.79
C SER A 76 23.42 -3.34 19.98
N LEU A 77 22.08 -3.35 20.13
CA LEU A 77 21.20 -2.36 19.51
C LEU A 77 21.50 -0.95 19.99
N ALA A 78 21.61 -0.76 21.30
CA ALA A 78 21.92 0.55 21.87
C ALA A 78 23.27 1.08 21.36
N ALA A 79 24.30 0.22 21.37
CA ALA A 79 25.64 0.59 20.88
C ALA A 79 25.64 0.92 19.37
N ALA A 80 24.91 0.16 18.56
CA ALA A 80 24.78 0.44 17.13
C ALA A 80 24.05 1.77 16.86
N LEU A 81 22.95 2.05 17.58
CA LEU A 81 22.22 3.33 17.48
C LEU A 81 23.11 4.52 17.88
N ASP A 82 23.91 4.38 18.92
CA ASP A 82 24.85 5.42 19.34
C ASP A 82 25.93 5.67 18.29
N ALA A 83 26.42 4.60 17.65
CA ALA A 83 27.38 4.70 16.57
C ALA A 83 26.77 5.37 15.34
N MET A 84 25.53 5.03 14.96
CA MET A 84 24.80 5.72 13.88
C MET A 84 24.67 7.22 14.15
N ALA A 85 24.29 7.59 15.37
CA ALA A 85 24.12 8.98 15.78
C ALA A 85 25.46 9.75 15.77
N ARG A 86 26.53 9.13 16.28
CA ARG A 86 27.86 9.73 16.34
C ARG A 86 28.46 9.92 14.95
N ASP A 87 28.30 8.93 14.07
CA ASP A 87 28.93 8.91 12.76
C ASP A 87 28.10 9.70 11.72
N GLY A 88 26.91 10.19 12.08
CA GLY A 88 26.05 10.99 11.20
C GLY A 88 25.59 10.21 9.98
N VAL A 89 25.26 8.92 10.16
CA VAL A 89 24.99 8.00 9.06
C VAL A 89 23.72 8.41 8.33
N ASP A 90 23.83 8.46 7.01
CA ASP A 90 22.77 8.73 6.05
C ASP A 90 22.71 7.51 5.12
N SER A 91 21.86 6.54 5.47
CA SER A 91 21.86 5.21 4.82
C SER A 91 21.25 5.26 3.41
N ASP A 92 20.37 6.22 3.14
CA ASP A 92 19.69 6.40 1.86
C ASP A 92 20.24 7.57 1.03
N HIS A 93 21.22 8.30 1.56
CA HIS A 93 21.99 9.38 0.94
C HIS A 93 21.13 10.59 0.55
N ASP A 94 20.19 10.94 1.42
CA ASP A 94 19.22 12.01 1.22
C ASP A 94 19.64 13.36 1.84
N GLY A 95 20.78 13.40 2.53
CA GLY A 95 21.34 14.58 3.20
C GLY A 95 20.90 14.77 4.66
N ALA A 96 20.13 13.85 5.23
CA ALA A 96 19.76 13.80 6.64
C ALA A 96 20.35 12.55 7.31
N SER A 97 20.75 12.67 8.58
CA SER A 97 21.16 11.48 9.32
C SER A 97 19.94 10.62 9.68
N ASP A 98 20.09 9.30 9.58
CA ASP A 98 19.04 8.32 9.88
C ASP A 98 18.43 8.54 11.28
N VAL A 99 19.26 8.92 12.25
CA VAL A 99 18.82 9.18 13.63
C VAL A 99 18.00 10.46 13.74
N ASP A 100 18.34 11.51 12.98
CA ASP A 100 17.57 12.75 12.96
C ASP A 100 16.26 12.56 12.19
N GLU A 101 16.23 11.69 11.20
CA GLU A 101 15.00 11.25 10.56
C GLU A 101 14.07 10.52 11.53
N LEU A 102 14.58 9.51 12.25
CA LEU A 102 13.80 8.82 13.29
C LEU A 102 13.25 9.81 14.33
N ARG A 103 14.04 10.76 14.81
CA ARG A 103 13.56 11.79 15.76
C ARG A 103 12.45 12.67 15.20
N ARG A 104 12.46 12.92 13.89
CA ARG A 104 11.42 13.69 13.18
C ARG A 104 10.25 12.83 12.72
N GLY A 105 10.24 11.53 13.05
CA GLY A 105 9.20 10.61 12.59
C GLY A 105 9.29 10.31 11.10
N LYS A 106 10.49 10.33 10.51
CA LYS A 106 10.75 9.99 9.10
C LYS A 106 11.47 8.64 8.94
N ASP A 107 11.19 7.94 7.85
CA ASP A 107 11.74 6.61 7.55
C ASP A 107 13.20 6.71 7.04
N PRO A 108 14.18 6.12 7.75
CA PRO A 108 15.61 6.19 7.40
C PRO A 108 16.02 5.28 6.22
N ASN A 109 15.06 4.86 5.40
CA ASN A 109 15.28 3.95 4.28
C ASN A 109 14.88 4.51 2.92
N GLY A 110 14.32 5.73 2.86
CA GLY A 110 13.85 6.34 1.63
C GLY A 110 13.85 7.87 1.67
N ALA A 111 14.15 8.47 0.51
CA ALA A 111 14.43 9.90 0.35
C ALA A 111 13.57 10.84 1.23
N SER A 112 14.26 11.54 2.12
CA SER A 112 13.85 12.62 3.03
C SER A 112 12.39 13.03 2.94
N GLY A 113 11.54 12.45 3.79
CA GLY A 113 10.17 12.96 3.98
C GLY A 113 9.05 11.93 4.15
N VAL A 114 9.33 10.63 4.04
CA VAL A 114 8.32 9.59 4.31
C VAL A 114 8.11 9.47 5.82
N ALA A 115 6.88 9.64 6.30
CA ALA A 115 6.56 9.50 7.72
C ALA A 115 6.62 8.02 8.17
N ILE A 116 7.16 7.77 9.35
CA ILE A 116 7.23 6.42 9.93
C ILE A 116 5.83 5.88 10.21
N GLY A 117 5.54 4.70 9.67
CA GLY A 117 4.23 4.05 9.82
C GLY A 117 3.26 4.32 8.66
N ALA A 118 3.70 4.98 7.59
CA ALA A 118 3.06 4.78 6.29
C ALA A 118 3.07 3.26 5.98
N PRO A 119 1.97 2.68 5.47
CA PRO A 119 1.94 1.26 5.15
C PRO A 119 3.12 0.92 4.25
N PRO A 120 3.82 -0.22 4.48
CA PRO A 120 4.98 -0.56 3.71
C PRO A 120 4.59 -0.55 2.23
N ILE A 121 5.30 0.26 1.43
CA ILE A 121 5.23 0.19 -0.02
C ILE A 121 5.95 -1.12 -0.37
N GLU A 122 5.24 -2.25 -0.29
CA GLU A 122 5.73 -3.56 -0.69
C GLU A 122 5.93 -3.56 -2.21
N TYR A 123 7.18 -3.63 -2.66
CA TYR A 123 7.51 -4.14 -3.99
C TYR A 123 8.01 -5.58 -3.87
N GLY A 124 7.49 -6.46 -4.73
CA GLY A 124 8.21 -7.65 -5.19
C GLY A 124 7.86 -9.00 -4.54
N CYS A 125 7.16 -9.83 -5.31
CA CYS A 125 7.30 -11.30 -5.40
C CYS A 125 7.19 -12.17 -4.13
N GLY A 126 6.00 -12.75 -3.95
CA GLY A 126 5.88 -14.13 -3.49
C GLY A 126 5.09 -14.33 -2.20
N GLY A 127 3.82 -14.72 -2.36
CA GLY A 127 3.13 -15.61 -1.44
C GLY A 127 2.41 -14.96 -0.27
N ALA A 128 1.09 -14.82 -0.40
CA ALA A 128 0.15 -15.53 0.46
C ALA A 128 -1.25 -15.50 -0.16
N THR A 129 -1.82 -16.69 -0.30
CA THR A 129 -3.23 -16.95 -0.55
C THR A 129 -4.11 -16.18 0.44
N VAL A 130 -4.90 -15.22 -0.04
CA VAL A 130 -5.95 -14.63 0.78
C VAL A 130 -7.10 -15.64 0.86
N ALA A 131 -7.39 -16.09 2.08
CA ALA A 131 -8.53 -16.95 2.33
C ALA A 131 -9.81 -16.27 1.82
N ARG A 132 -10.55 -16.98 0.97
CA ARG A 132 -11.83 -16.54 0.41
C ARG A 132 -12.83 -16.32 1.55
N ALA A 133 -13.21 -15.07 1.79
CA ALA A 133 -14.31 -14.77 2.70
C ALA A 133 -15.59 -15.39 2.14
N THR A 134 -16.17 -16.33 2.89
CA THR A 134 -17.49 -16.91 2.61
C THR A 134 -18.54 -15.86 2.91
N GLY A 135 -18.91 -15.08 1.88
CA GLY A 135 -20.03 -14.15 1.94
C GLY A 135 -21.35 -14.89 2.21
N GLY A 136 -21.93 -14.65 3.38
CA GLY A 136 -23.21 -15.20 3.81
C GLY A 136 -24.37 -14.71 2.94
N GLY A 137 -24.77 -15.51 1.97
CA GLY A 137 -26.05 -15.37 1.27
C GLY A 137 -27.19 -15.90 2.12
N GLY A 138 -27.77 -15.07 2.99
CA GLY A 138 -28.89 -15.47 3.87
C GLY A 138 -29.97 -14.42 4.12
N GLY A 139 -29.91 -13.26 3.47
CA GLY A 139 -30.74 -12.10 3.85
C GLY A 139 -32.02 -11.84 3.07
N TRP A 140 -32.30 -12.55 1.96
CA TRP A 140 -33.38 -12.15 1.04
C TRP A 140 -34.67 -12.99 1.10
N LEU A 141 -34.71 -14.07 1.89
CA LEU A 141 -35.92 -14.90 2.02
C LEU A 141 -36.82 -14.49 3.20
N ALA A 142 -36.37 -13.64 4.12
CA ALA A 142 -37.17 -13.22 5.27
C ALA A 142 -38.13 -12.04 4.96
N ALA A 143 -37.83 -11.22 3.94
CA ALA A 143 -38.63 -10.04 3.62
C ALA A 143 -39.89 -10.34 2.78
N LEU A 144 -39.93 -11.47 2.05
CA LEU A 144 -41.08 -11.83 1.21
C LEU A 144 -42.20 -12.60 1.95
N LEU A 145 -41.94 -13.12 3.16
CA LEU A 145 -42.94 -13.88 3.93
C LEU A 145 -43.83 -13.01 4.84
N LEU A 146 -43.45 -11.76 5.12
CA LEU A 146 -44.26 -10.84 5.94
C LEU A 146 -45.32 -10.05 5.15
N ALA A 147 -45.13 -9.84 3.85
CA ALA A 147 -46.10 -9.15 2.98
C ALA A 147 -47.32 -10.03 2.60
N ALA A 148 -47.17 -11.37 2.61
CA ALA A 148 -48.24 -12.31 2.26
C ALA A 148 -49.24 -12.56 3.39
N HIS A 149 -48.93 -12.19 4.65
CA HIS A 149 -49.83 -12.42 5.78
C HIS A 149 -50.89 -11.32 5.97
N PHE A 150 -50.63 -10.10 5.50
CA PHE A 150 -51.58 -8.98 5.64
C PHE A 150 -52.63 -8.89 4.52
N THR A 151 -52.38 -9.48 3.34
CA THR A 151 -53.34 -9.44 2.23
C THR A 151 -54.38 -10.58 2.29
N ARG A 152 -54.11 -11.66 3.05
CA ARG A 152 -55.04 -12.81 3.15
C ARG A 152 -56.13 -12.65 4.22
N ARG A 153 -55.99 -11.70 5.15
CA ARG A 153 -56.97 -11.48 6.25
C ARG A 153 -58.14 -10.54 5.89
N ARG A 154 -58.11 -9.87 4.74
CA ARG A 154 -59.16 -8.92 4.32
C ARG A 154 -60.26 -9.49 3.40
N ARG A 155 -60.25 -10.79 3.09
CA ARG A 155 -61.24 -11.42 2.18
C ARG A 155 -62.34 -12.23 2.87
N ARG A 156 -62.50 -12.13 4.19
CA ARG A 156 -63.60 -12.79 4.92
C ARG A 156 -64.22 -11.85 5.97
N SER A 157 -65.03 -10.91 5.51
CA SER A 157 -66.20 -10.42 6.24
C SER A 157 -67.11 -9.70 5.25
N GLY A 158 -68.25 -10.31 4.98
CA GLY A 158 -69.28 -9.78 4.11
C GLY A 158 -70.17 -8.74 4.80
N THR A 159 -70.95 -8.07 3.95
CA THR A 159 -72.27 -7.48 4.21
C THR A 159 -72.38 -6.41 5.29
N GLY A 160 -72.50 -5.14 4.86
CA GLY A 160 -72.88 -4.04 5.75
C GLY A 160 -73.07 -2.72 5.02
N ARG A 161 -74.32 -2.44 4.65
CA ARG A 161 -74.85 -1.19 4.09
C ARG A 161 -74.59 -0.03 5.08
N GLY A 162 -74.03 1.09 4.63
CA GLY A 162 -73.87 2.27 5.49
C GLY A 162 -73.12 3.42 4.84
N SER A 163 -73.87 4.39 4.32
CA SER A 163 -73.44 5.73 3.94
C SER A 163 -72.70 6.46 5.07
N GLY A 164 -71.57 7.09 4.78
CA GLY A 164 -70.88 7.92 5.78
C GLY A 164 -69.57 8.53 5.28
N ARG A 165 -69.69 9.78 4.83
CA ARG A 165 -68.66 10.79 4.56
C ARG A 165 -67.33 10.66 5.33
N ALA A 166 -66.28 11.09 4.63
CA ALA A 166 -65.04 11.70 5.14
C ALA A 166 -64.07 10.75 5.89
N ARG A 167 -62.76 10.75 5.63
CA ARG A 167 -61.87 11.87 5.31
C ARG A 167 -60.75 11.40 4.37
N ALA A 168 -60.65 12.06 3.23
CA ALA A 168 -59.34 12.35 2.65
C ALA A 168 -58.65 13.38 3.55
N ALA A 169 -57.39 13.15 3.92
CA ALA A 169 -56.33 14.16 3.99
C ALA A 169 -55.10 13.61 4.76
N ALA A 170 -53.93 13.90 4.16
CA ALA A 170 -52.61 14.03 4.77
C ALA A 170 -51.95 12.72 5.29
N ILE A 171 -50.72 12.37 4.93
CA ILE A 171 -49.54 13.22 4.66
C ILE A 171 -48.80 12.65 3.44
N VAL A 172 -48.81 13.41 2.35
CA VAL A 172 -47.74 13.40 1.34
C VAL A 172 -46.58 14.20 1.93
N ALA A 173 -45.35 13.75 1.68
CA ALA A 173 -44.06 14.36 2.07
C ALA A 173 -43.43 13.89 3.39
N LEU A 174 -42.81 12.71 3.37
CA LEU A 174 -41.38 12.59 3.61
C LEU A 174 -40.83 11.89 2.37
N GLY A 175 -40.20 12.61 1.45
CA GLY A 175 -38.88 13.15 1.67
C GLY A 175 -37.96 12.30 0.81
N ALA A 176 -37.88 12.66 -0.47
CA ALA A 176 -36.99 12.07 -1.44
C ALA A 176 -35.54 12.16 -0.94
N ALA A 177 -35.00 11.09 -0.35
CA ALA A 177 -33.58 11.03 0.01
C ALA A 177 -33.12 9.60 0.35
N THR A 178 -33.20 8.65 -0.59
CA THR A 178 -32.24 7.53 -0.67
C THR A 178 -32.19 6.98 -2.10
N LEU A 179 -31.77 7.84 -3.04
CA LEU A 179 -31.24 7.42 -4.34
C LEU A 179 -29.77 7.89 -4.43
N VAL A 180 -29.02 7.72 -3.34
CA VAL A 180 -27.58 7.99 -3.31
C VAL A 180 -26.85 6.65 -3.15
N ALA A 181 -26.02 6.38 -4.16
CA ALA A 181 -24.86 5.48 -4.13
C ALA A 181 -25.11 3.97 -3.95
N ALA A 182 -25.52 3.29 -5.04
CA ALA A 182 -25.26 1.86 -5.22
C ALA A 182 -24.20 1.57 -6.31
N CYS A 183 -23.51 2.59 -6.82
CA CYS A 183 -22.14 2.42 -7.29
C CYS A 183 -21.27 2.77 -6.09
N ASN A 184 -20.44 1.85 -5.60
CA ASN A 184 -19.41 2.15 -4.63
C ASN A 184 -18.08 2.30 -5.42
N PRO A 185 -17.77 3.47 -6.00
CA PRO A 185 -16.61 3.72 -6.87
C PRO A 185 -15.30 3.94 -6.08
N TYR A 186 -15.11 3.26 -4.95
CA TYR A 186 -14.06 3.55 -3.96
C TYR A 186 -12.65 3.06 -4.32
N GLU A 187 -12.34 2.96 -5.61
CA GLU A 187 -10.97 2.66 -6.04
C GLU A 187 -10.10 3.91 -6.15
N VAL A 188 -10.68 5.11 -6.02
CA VAL A 188 -9.94 6.38 -6.00
C VAL A 188 -10.38 7.23 -4.80
N SER A 189 -9.42 7.64 -3.99
CA SER A 189 -9.58 8.62 -2.92
C SER A 189 -9.07 9.98 -3.35
N TYR A 190 -9.72 11.04 -2.89
CA TYR A 190 -9.22 12.40 -3.08
C TYR A 190 -8.29 12.76 -1.93
N VAL A 191 -7.10 13.23 -2.27
CA VAL A 191 -6.03 13.55 -1.32
C VAL A 191 -5.51 14.95 -1.57
N ALA A 192 -4.80 15.50 -0.60
CA ALA A 192 -4.18 16.80 -0.74
C ALA A 192 -3.12 16.79 -1.86
N PRO A 193 -2.90 17.91 -2.57
CA PRO A 193 -1.90 18.01 -3.65
C PRO A 193 -0.48 17.61 -3.26
N GLU A 194 -0.14 17.67 -1.98
CA GLU A 194 1.16 17.27 -1.43
C GLU A 194 1.33 15.74 -1.35
N VAL A 195 0.21 15.01 -1.40
CA VAL A 195 0.20 13.54 -1.47
C VAL A 195 0.26 13.11 -2.93
N CYS A 196 -0.69 13.58 -3.73
CA CYS A 196 -0.74 13.39 -5.17
C CYS A 196 -1.05 14.75 -5.78
N GLN A 197 -0.22 15.23 -6.70
CA GLN A 197 -0.42 16.51 -7.38
C GLN A 197 -1.76 16.54 -8.15
N SER A 198 -2.19 15.38 -8.64
CA SER A 198 -3.52 15.21 -9.27
C SER A 198 -4.69 15.28 -8.29
N GLY A 199 -4.42 15.30 -6.98
CA GLY A 199 -5.41 15.23 -5.90
C GLY A 199 -6.14 13.88 -5.82
N ARG A 200 -5.67 12.85 -6.55
CA ARG A 200 -6.35 11.56 -6.69
C ARG A 200 -5.36 10.43 -6.40
N LEU A 201 -5.71 9.55 -5.48
CA LEU A 201 -4.94 8.38 -5.05
C LEU A 201 -5.74 7.10 -5.33
N TRP A 202 -5.13 6.14 -5.99
CA TRP A 202 -5.67 4.79 -6.17
C TRP A 202 -5.71 4.02 -4.84
N THR A 203 -6.91 3.58 -4.48
CA THR A 203 -7.23 2.77 -3.30
C THR A 203 -7.87 1.42 -3.64
N GLY A 204 -8.02 1.10 -4.93
CA GLY A 204 -8.58 -0.19 -5.38
C GLY A 204 -7.66 -1.39 -5.21
N GLY A 205 -6.40 -1.19 -4.76
CA GLY A 205 -5.44 -2.27 -4.61
C GLY A 205 -5.21 -3.01 -5.93
N ASP A 206 -5.27 -4.34 -5.90
CA ASP A 206 -5.10 -5.20 -7.07
C ASP A 206 -6.43 -5.62 -7.70
N SER A 207 -7.52 -4.91 -7.39
CA SER A 207 -8.83 -5.16 -8.01
C SER A 207 -8.78 -4.96 -9.53
N GLU A 208 -9.29 -5.95 -10.26
CA GLU A 208 -9.28 -5.99 -11.72
C GLU A 208 -9.93 -4.76 -12.34
N SER A 209 -9.11 -3.88 -12.92
CA SER A 209 -9.54 -2.68 -13.62
C SER A 209 -8.47 -2.26 -14.64
N ALA A 210 -8.76 -1.24 -15.46
CA ALA A 210 -7.71 -0.57 -16.23
C ALA A 210 -6.95 0.47 -15.38
N ASP A 211 -7.59 0.98 -14.33
CA ASP A 211 -7.12 2.09 -13.51
C ASP A 211 -5.97 1.71 -12.55
N MET A 212 -5.91 0.43 -12.18
CA MET A 212 -4.78 -0.33 -11.61
C MET A 212 -3.53 0.45 -11.20
N ASN A 213 -3.21 0.44 -9.90
CA ASN A 213 -1.90 0.79 -9.31
C ASN A 213 -0.97 1.69 -10.16
N PRO A 214 -1.36 2.95 -10.46
CA PRO A 214 -0.54 3.83 -11.28
C PRO A 214 0.88 3.99 -10.71
N GLY A 215 1.89 4.07 -11.57
CA GLY A 215 3.30 4.19 -11.17
C GLY A 215 3.99 2.89 -10.77
N MET A 216 3.24 1.83 -10.44
CA MET A 216 3.84 0.52 -10.12
C MET A 216 4.32 -0.20 -11.39
N ALA A 217 5.31 -1.09 -11.24
CA ALA A 217 5.76 -1.99 -12.30
C ALA A 217 4.64 -2.94 -12.74
N CYS A 218 4.21 -2.82 -14.00
CA CYS A 218 3.02 -3.51 -14.49
C CYS A 218 3.34 -4.95 -14.87
N ILE A 219 4.36 -5.16 -15.71
CA ILE A 219 4.68 -6.47 -16.30
C ILE A 219 5.22 -7.41 -15.21
N GLN A 220 5.93 -6.89 -14.21
CA GLN A 220 6.38 -7.70 -13.09
C GLN A 220 5.21 -8.44 -12.41
N CYS A 221 4.06 -7.79 -12.23
CA CYS A 221 2.86 -8.43 -11.69
C CYS A 221 2.14 -9.26 -12.76
N HIS A 222 1.98 -8.70 -13.96
CA HIS A 222 1.24 -9.32 -15.07
C HIS A 222 1.97 -10.47 -15.79
N SER A 223 3.21 -10.80 -15.40
CA SER A 223 3.94 -11.98 -15.87
C SER A 223 3.67 -13.23 -15.01
N ARG A 224 3.06 -13.07 -13.84
CA ARG A 224 2.83 -14.17 -12.87
C ARG A 224 1.38 -14.31 -12.40
N GLY A 225 0.51 -13.34 -12.70
CA GLY A 225 -0.89 -13.33 -12.28
C GLY A 225 -1.90 -13.80 -13.35
N GLU A 226 -3.18 -13.77 -13.01
CA GLU A 226 -4.31 -14.08 -13.92
C GLU A 226 -4.63 -12.95 -14.91
N GLY A 227 -3.94 -11.81 -14.79
CA GLY A 227 -4.13 -10.65 -15.64
C GLY A 227 -3.57 -10.81 -17.07
N PRO A 228 -3.92 -9.88 -17.97
CA PRO A 228 -3.38 -9.86 -19.32
C PRO A 228 -1.85 -9.74 -19.33
N THR A 229 -1.17 -10.49 -20.20
CA THR A 229 0.25 -10.29 -20.46
C THR A 229 0.46 -9.05 -21.34
N PHE A 230 1.37 -8.17 -20.92
CA PHE A 230 1.73 -6.96 -21.66
C PHE A 230 3.14 -7.07 -22.23
N THR A 231 3.36 -6.42 -23.37
CA THR A 231 4.68 -6.20 -23.98
C THR A 231 5.24 -4.84 -23.59
N LEU A 232 4.38 -3.85 -23.41
CA LEU A 232 4.69 -2.49 -22.97
C LEU A 232 3.64 -2.06 -21.96
N ALA A 233 4.03 -1.47 -20.84
CA ALA A 233 3.09 -0.87 -19.89
C ALA A 233 3.77 0.17 -18.99
N GLY A 234 3.02 1.19 -18.61
CA GLY A 234 3.49 2.23 -17.70
C GLY A 234 2.42 3.26 -17.39
N THR A 235 2.84 4.34 -16.73
CA THR A 235 1.94 5.43 -16.33
C THR A 235 2.52 6.79 -16.73
N LEU A 236 1.72 7.62 -17.38
CA LEU A 236 2.04 8.99 -17.73
C LEU A 236 1.62 9.93 -16.60
N TYR A 237 2.46 10.88 -16.21
CA TYR A 237 2.24 11.83 -15.13
C TYR A 237 2.38 13.30 -15.57
N ALA A 238 1.88 14.21 -14.74
CA ALA A 238 2.13 15.64 -14.89
C ALA A 238 3.52 16.04 -14.34
N ALA A 239 3.96 15.41 -13.23
CA ALA A 239 5.25 15.65 -12.58
C ALA A 239 6.11 14.39 -12.51
N SER A 240 7.43 14.60 -12.47
CA SER A 240 8.43 13.53 -12.55
C SER A 240 8.63 12.78 -11.23
N ASP A 241 8.20 13.37 -10.13
CA ASP A 241 8.35 12.90 -8.75
C ASP A 241 7.03 12.44 -8.13
N GLU A 242 6.04 12.12 -8.97
CA GLU A 242 4.76 11.62 -8.50
C GLU A 242 4.92 10.25 -7.81
N LYS A 243 4.27 10.09 -6.66
CA LYS A 243 4.28 8.85 -5.88
C LYS A 243 3.50 7.75 -6.60
N ASP A 244 3.78 6.50 -6.23
CA ASP A 244 2.93 5.41 -6.68
C ASP A 244 1.50 5.56 -6.19
N ARG A 245 0.60 4.96 -6.97
CA ARG A 245 -0.85 5.01 -6.83
C ARG A 245 -1.46 6.39 -7.05
N CYS A 246 -0.69 7.46 -7.21
CA CYS A 246 -1.26 8.73 -7.60
C CYS A 246 -1.80 8.67 -9.04
N ALA A 247 -2.94 9.29 -9.28
CA ALA A 247 -3.48 9.34 -10.63
C ALA A 247 -2.54 10.14 -11.54
N GLY A 248 -2.19 9.54 -12.67
CA GLY A 248 -1.44 10.18 -13.73
C GLY A 248 -2.31 11.07 -14.61
N SER A 249 -1.82 11.32 -15.83
CA SER A 249 -2.42 12.18 -16.84
C SER A 249 -2.77 11.41 -18.11
N ASN A 250 -3.87 11.81 -18.75
CA ASN A 250 -4.26 11.41 -20.10
C ASN A 250 -4.25 12.56 -21.10
N ALA A 251 -3.55 13.66 -20.78
CA ALA A 251 -3.49 14.85 -21.62
C ALA A 251 -2.55 14.70 -22.84
N ALA A 252 -1.85 13.58 -22.97
CA ALA A 252 -0.93 13.30 -24.06
C ALA A 252 -0.94 11.81 -24.43
N VAL A 253 -0.33 11.51 -25.57
CA VAL A 253 -0.19 10.16 -26.12
C VAL A 253 1.26 9.70 -25.98
N VAL A 254 1.45 8.44 -25.62
CA VAL A 254 2.77 7.80 -25.58
C VAL A 254 2.98 7.03 -26.89
N TYR A 255 4.09 7.30 -27.56
CA TYR A 255 4.49 6.62 -28.77
C TYR A 255 5.73 5.78 -28.50
N VAL A 256 5.75 4.56 -29.01
CA VAL A 256 6.88 3.64 -28.91
C VAL A 256 7.26 3.17 -30.31
N GLN A 257 8.50 3.41 -30.72
CA GLN A 257 9.03 2.98 -32.00
C GLN A 257 10.07 1.88 -31.81
N GLY A 258 9.81 0.70 -32.37
CA GLY A 258 10.75 -0.41 -32.34
C GLY A 258 11.93 -0.21 -33.29
N ALA A 259 12.96 -1.04 -33.14
CA ALA A 259 14.14 -1.08 -34.02
C ALA A 259 13.81 -1.34 -35.50
N ASP A 260 12.63 -1.89 -35.81
CA ASP A 260 12.12 -2.10 -37.16
C ASP A 260 11.44 -0.85 -37.76
N GLY A 261 11.44 0.27 -37.04
CA GLY A 261 10.82 1.54 -37.43
C GLY A 261 9.30 1.58 -37.23
N ARG A 262 8.66 0.50 -36.79
CA ARG A 262 7.21 0.48 -36.55
C ARG A 262 6.88 1.21 -35.25
N THR A 263 5.84 2.04 -35.30
CA THR A 263 5.42 2.87 -34.16
C THR A 263 4.07 2.42 -33.61
N GLN A 264 4.02 2.15 -32.32
CA GLN A 264 2.78 1.91 -31.57
C GLN A 264 2.31 3.21 -30.90
N LYS A 265 0.99 3.44 -30.91
CA LYS A 265 0.33 4.56 -30.25
C LYS A 265 -0.38 4.06 -29.00
N LEU A 266 0.02 4.53 -27.82
CA LEU A 266 -0.51 4.12 -26.52
C LEU A 266 -1.23 5.31 -25.88
N VAL A 267 -2.53 5.14 -25.61
CA VAL A 267 -3.38 6.18 -25.03
C VAL A 267 -3.57 5.90 -23.55
N PRO A 268 -3.11 6.81 -22.66
CA PRO A 268 -3.35 6.67 -21.22
C PRO A 268 -4.84 6.77 -20.86
N ASN A 269 -5.27 6.00 -19.86
CA ASN A 269 -6.62 6.07 -19.32
C ASN A 269 -6.79 7.19 -18.27
N GLY A 270 -7.94 7.25 -17.58
CA GLY A 270 -8.23 8.29 -16.59
C GLY A 270 -7.33 8.32 -15.33
N MET A 271 -6.46 7.31 -15.15
CA MET A 271 -5.41 7.25 -14.13
C MET A 271 -3.99 7.37 -14.72
N GLY A 272 -3.88 7.67 -16.02
CA GLY A 272 -2.61 7.81 -16.73
C GLY A 272 -1.95 6.49 -17.14
N ASN A 273 -2.58 5.34 -16.91
CA ASN A 273 -2.00 4.05 -17.30
C ASN A 273 -2.17 3.80 -18.79
N PHE A 274 -1.12 3.28 -19.41
CA PHE A 274 -1.12 2.83 -20.79
C PHE A 274 -0.47 1.45 -20.88
N SER A 275 -0.91 0.65 -21.86
CA SER A 275 -0.33 -0.66 -22.10
C SER A 275 -0.52 -1.13 -23.54
N SER A 276 0.25 -2.16 -23.92
CA SER A 276 0.14 -2.86 -25.19
C SER A 276 0.43 -4.35 -25.00
N LYS A 277 -0.17 -5.16 -25.86
CA LYS A 277 0.17 -6.59 -26.03
C LYS A 277 0.88 -6.85 -27.37
N LEU A 278 1.01 -5.82 -28.21
CA LEU A 278 1.61 -5.93 -29.53
C LEU A 278 3.12 -6.04 -29.38
N SER A 279 3.74 -6.92 -30.15
CA SER A 279 5.19 -7.05 -30.16
C SER A 279 5.86 -5.75 -30.62
N VAL A 280 7.01 -5.45 -30.01
CA VAL A 280 7.87 -4.33 -30.36
C VAL A 280 9.27 -4.88 -30.63
N ALA A 281 9.89 -4.43 -31.73
CA ALA A 281 11.27 -4.78 -32.02
C ALA A 281 12.20 -4.03 -31.06
N MET A 282 13.07 -4.76 -30.36
CA MET A 282 14.01 -4.19 -29.38
C MET A 282 15.37 -3.85 -30.03
N PRO A 283 16.12 -2.86 -29.49
CA PRO A 283 15.65 -1.88 -28.51
C PRO A 283 14.66 -0.90 -29.15
N TYR A 284 13.76 -0.32 -28.35
CA TYR A 284 12.81 0.69 -28.80
C TYR A 284 13.21 2.09 -28.32
N THR A 285 12.68 3.12 -28.98
CA THR A 285 12.64 4.48 -28.48
C THR A 285 11.20 4.89 -28.17
N ALA A 286 11.01 5.86 -27.28
CA ALA A 286 9.69 6.31 -26.87
C ALA A 286 9.63 7.84 -26.75
N TRP A 287 8.45 8.40 -26.94
CA TRP A 287 8.19 9.81 -26.69
C TRP A 287 6.75 10.06 -26.27
N VAL A 288 6.54 11.12 -25.50
CA VAL A 288 5.23 11.63 -25.15
C VAL A 288 4.94 12.81 -26.06
N GLN A 289 3.72 12.88 -26.61
CA GLN A 289 3.27 14.00 -27.43
C GLN A 289 1.91 14.51 -26.96
N SER A 290 1.85 15.80 -26.63
CA SER A 290 0.63 16.50 -26.26
C SER A 290 -0.21 16.87 -27.49
N ALA A 291 -1.47 17.25 -27.26
CA ALA A 291 -2.39 17.62 -28.34
C ALA A 291 -1.93 18.84 -29.17
N ASP A 292 -1.17 19.77 -28.56
CA ASP A 292 -0.56 20.93 -29.22
C ASP A 292 0.76 20.59 -29.96
N GLY A 293 1.15 19.31 -29.97
CA GLY A 293 2.29 18.82 -30.74
C GLY A 293 3.64 18.91 -30.04
N LYS A 294 3.72 19.36 -28.78
CA LYS A 294 4.97 19.33 -28.00
C LYS A 294 5.39 17.88 -27.75
N VAL A 295 6.70 17.65 -27.69
CA VAL A 295 7.27 16.31 -27.59
C VAL A 295 8.35 16.25 -26.51
N ARG A 296 8.29 15.21 -25.68
CA ARG A 296 9.37 14.81 -24.78
C ARG A 296 9.81 13.40 -25.12
N ARG A 297 11.10 13.24 -25.45
CA ARG A 297 11.68 11.98 -25.94
C ARG A 297 12.49 11.30 -24.85
N MET A 298 12.45 9.98 -24.84
CA MET A 298 13.41 9.16 -24.10
C MET A 298 14.82 9.42 -24.66
N ALA A 299 15.80 9.58 -23.78
CA ALA A 299 17.17 9.91 -24.18
C ALA A 299 17.86 8.72 -24.87
N ASP A 300 17.74 7.54 -24.27
CA ASP A 300 18.41 6.32 -24.71
C ASP A 300 17.41 5.22 -25.08
N PRO A 301 17.68 4.39 -26.11
CA PRO A 301 16.85 3.23 -26.43
C PRO A 301 16.75 2.24 -25.25
N GLN A 302 15.60 1.57 -25.11
CA GLN A 302 15.33 0.61 -24.04
C GLN A 302 14.88 -0.75 -24.55
N SER A 303 15.13 -1.78 -23.75
CA SER A 303 14.73 -3.17 -24.02
C SER A 303 13.80 -3.75 -22.96
N ASN A 304 13.45 -2.97 -21.95
CA ASN A 304 12.48 -3.37 -20.92
C ASN A 304 11.09 -2.82 -21.27
N GLY A 305 10.09 -3.70 -21.32
CA GLY A 305 8.70 -3.33 -21.59
C GLY A 305 7.96 -2.74 -20.39
N ASP A 306 8.48 -2.94 -19.18
CA ASP A 306 7.90 -2.41 -17.94
C ASP A 306 8.44 -1.00 -17.71
N CYS A 307 7.78 0.01 -18.29
CA CYS A 307 8.30 1.38 -18.28
C CYS A 307 8.50 1.89 -16.85
N ASN A 308 7.60 1.54 -15.94
CA ASN A 308 7.64 1.94 -14.53
C ASN A 308 8.77 1.26 -13.74
N ALA A 309 9.44 0.24 -14.30
CA ALA A 309 10.64 -0.34 -13.68
C ALA A 309 11.87 0.59 -13.75
N CYS A 310 11.90 1.53 -14.71
CA CYS A 310 12.91 2.59 -14.80
C CYS A 310 12.33 3.94 -14.41
N HIS A 311 11.09 4.23 -14.82
CA HIS A 311 10.39 5.48 -14.56
C HIS A 311 9.66 5.46 -13.22
N THR A 312 10.42 5.36 -12.12
CA THR A 312 9.93 5.45 -10.74
C THR A 312 9.82 6.91 -10.29
N GLN A 313 9.38 7.15 -9.06
CA GLN A 313 9.34 8.49 -8.45
C GLN A 313 10.68 9.22 -8.54
N HIS A 314 11.79 8.49 -8.36
CA HIS A 314 13.14 9.06 -8.35
C HIS A 314 13.95 8.69 -9.60
N GLY A 315 13.37 7.87 -10.48
CA GLY A 315 14.06 7.28 -11.61
C GLY A 315 15.04 6.19 -11.18
N LEU A 316 15.26 5.23 -12.07
CA LEU A 316 16.24 4.16 -11.94
C LEU A 316 16.91 3.93 -13.30
N ASN A 317 18.11 3.33 -13.29
CA ASN A 317 18.84 2.95 -14.50
C ASN A 317 19.06 4.11 -15.48
N GLY A 318 19.30 5.32 -14.96
CA GLY A 318 19.53 6.52 -15.77
C GLY A 318 18.27 7.28 -16.17
N ALA A 319 17.06 6.77 -15.85
CA ALA A 319 15.84 7.55 -16.01
C ALA A 319 15.77 8.68 -14.97
N PRO A 320 15.26 9.87 -15.32
CA PRO A 320 15.22 11.03 -14.42
C PRO A 320 14.01 11.03 -13.45
N GLY A 321 13.11 10.06 -13.55
CA GLY A 321 11.83 10.04 -12.83
C GLY A 321 10.71 9.43 -13.67
N ARG A 322 9.46 9.77 -13.34
CA ARG A 322 8.26 9.32 -14.05
C ARG A 322 8.27 9.66 -15.54
N VAL A 323 7.49 8.90 -16.32
CA VAL A 323 7.12 9.31 -17.68
C VAL A 323 6.16 10.49 -17.56
N VAL A 324 6.50 11.61 -18.19
CA VAL A 324 5.84 12.89 -17.93
C VAL A 324 5.42 13.62 -19.19
N LEU A 325 4.41 14.47 -19.06
CA LEU A 325 3.97 15.40 -20.11
C LEU A 325 5.14 16.24 -20.66
N PRO A 326 5.08 16.66 -21.94
CA PRO A 326 6.16 17.43 -22.58
C PRO A 326 6.48 18.78 -21.96
#